data_AF-A0A180FQ33-F1
#
_entry.id   AF-A0A180FQ33-F1
#
_cell.length_a   1.000
_cell.length_b   1.000
_cell.length_c   1.000
_cell.angle_alpha   90.00
_cell.angle_beta   90.00
_cell.angle_gamma   90.00
#
_symmetry.space_group_name_H-M   'P 1'
#
loop_
_entity.id
_entity.type
_entity.pdbx_description
1 polymer ?
#
loop_
_entity_poly.entity_id
_entity_poly.type
_entity_poly.pdbx_seq_one_letter_code
_entity_poly.pdbx_strand_id
1 'polypeptide(L)'
;MGEADIDTLLFRDCMNEMKLIQPSKPLEDYFSDREQIAEFVPPLFVKKSLDGELCLRNFALFMFGKKGSISLNFPDAYTSLSIYDGIDRSESTAERHLLTGSIIEQAKKAMELLNAQAYTVFDKTSVKPNQVKYPIRALQEALINAIVHRDYEIPDPIRITVFSDRIEIKSPGSLHWGVDKEKFLAGKASPKWRNQSFAYLFNKLQLAQSEGQGIPTIIRTMKEEDCPAPIFEIETESVTCILPAHPRHRIIRLSYS
;
A
#
# COMPACT_ATOMS: atom_id res chain seq x y z
N MET A 1 -14.51 -9.50 -18.44
CA MET A 1 -14.46 -8.30 -17.58
C MET A 1 -14.85 -7.11 -18.44
N GLY A 2 -16.07 -6.60 -18.32
CA GLY A 2 -16.60 -5.47 -19.09
C GLY A 2 -17.08 -4.33 -18.17
N GLU A 3 -17.82 -3.36 -18.70
CA GLU A 3 -18.26 -2.18 -17.94
C GLU A 3 -19.01 -2.52 -16.64
N ALA A 4 -19.81 -3.59 -16.66
CA ALA A 4 -20.55 -4.06 -15.49
C ALA A 4 -19.65 -4.48 -14.30
N ASP A 5 -18.35 -4.67 -14.51
CA ASP A 5 -17.38 -4.99 -13.48
C ASP A 5 -16.83 -3.75 -12.76
N ILE A 6 -17.10 -2.53 -13.26
CA ILE A 6 -16.71 -1.28 -12.59
C ILE A 6 -17.67 -0.98 -11.43
N ASP A 7 -17.09 -0.62 -10.30
CA ASP A 7 -17.78 0.09 -9.23
C ASP A 7 -17.84 1.58 -9.60
N THR A 8 -18.96 2.00 -10.18
CA THR A 8 -19.13 3.35 -10.71
C THR A 8 -19.15 4.42 -9.62
N LEU A 9 -19.56 4.06 -8.40
CA LEU A 9 -19.53 4.97 -7.25
C LEU A 9 -18.08 5.19 -6.81
N LEU A 10 -17.32 4.11 -6.59
CA LEU A 10 -15.90 4.20 -6.26
C LEU A 10 -15.12 4.96 -7.33
N PHE A 11 -15.38 4.66 -8.61
CA PHE A 11 -14.75 5.36 -9.72
C PHE A 11 -15.01 6.86 -9.67
N ARG A 12 -16.29 7.27 -9.54
CA ARG A 12 -16.69 8.68 -9.45
C ARG A 12 -16.02 9.38 -8.27
N ASP A 13 -16.04 8.76 -7.09
CA ASP A 13 -15.46 9.33 -5.87
C ASP A 13 -13.95 9.54 -6.01
N CYS A 14 -13.24 8.54 -6.54
CA CYS A 14 -11.81 8.64 -6.78
C CYS A 14 -11.48 9.71 -7.83
N MET A 15 -12.23 9.77 -8.93
CA MET A 15 -12.04 10.78 -9.97
C MET A 15 -12.28 12.21 -9.45
N ASN A 16 -13.26 12.39 -8.56
CA ASN A 16 -13.50 13.66 -7.87
C ASN A 16 -12.34 14.01 -6.92
N GLU A 17 -11.91 13.06 -6.09
CA GLU A 17 -10.82 13.24 -5.13
C GLU A 17 -9.50 13.63 -5.85
N MET A 18 -9.21 12.97 -6.96
CA MET A 18 -8.04 13.25 -7.81
C MET A 18 -8.21 14.51 -8.68
N LYS A 19 -9.40 15.13 -8.73
CA LYS A 19 -9.75 16.24 -9.63
C LYS A 19 -9.53 15.92 -11.11
N LEU A 20 -9.85 14.69 -11.51
CA LEU A 20 -9.76 14.20 -12.89
C LEU A 20 -11.12 14.17 -13.61
N ILE A 21 -12.22 14.38 -12.88
CA ILE A 21 -13.54 14.50 -13.50
C ILE A 21 -13.64 15.81 -14.29
N GLN A 22 -14.24 15.74 -15.48
CA GLN A 22 -14.59 16.92 -16.27
C GLN A 22 -16.10 17.17 -16.10
N PRO A 23 -16.54 18.36 -15.63
CA PRO A 23 -17.95 18.60 -15.31
C PRO A 23 -18.94 18.36 -16.46
N SER A 24 -18.49 18.55 -17.70
CA SER A 24 -19.30 18.37 -18.91
C SER A 24 -19.23 16.97 -19.52
N LYS A 25 -18.43 16.06 -18.94
CA LYS A 25 -18.16 14.75 -19.53
C LYS A 25 -18.93 13.65 -18.78
N PRO A 26 -19.81 12.90 -19.46
CA PRO A 26 -20.50 11.75 -18.87
C PRO A 26 -19.48 10.65 -18.47
N LEU A 27 -19.83 9.79 -17.50
CA LEU A 27 -18.91 8.77 -17.00
C LEU A 27 -18.57 7.73 -18.07
N GLU A 28 -19.55 7.43 -18.91
CA GLU A 28 -19.51 6.44 -19.99
C GLU A 28 -18.41 6.77 -21.02
N ASP A 29 -18.09 8.06 -21.20
CA ASP A 29 -17.03 8.47 -22.12
C ASP A 29 -15.63 8.04 -21.63
N TYR A 30 -15.45 7.87 -20.31
CA TYR A 30 -14.22 7.32 -19.74
C TYR A 30 -14.13 5.80 -19.94
N PHE A 31 -15.23 5.13 -20.28
CA PHE A 31 -15.30 3.68 -20.48
C PHE A 31 -15.06 3.29 -21.94
N SER A 32 -13.98 3.82 -22.51
CA SER A 32 -13.56 3.56 -23.89
C SER A 32 -12.13 3.03 -23.99
N ASP A 33 -11.77 2.48 -25.16
CA ASP A 33 -10.41 2.03 -25.47
C ASP A 33 -9.45 3.16 -25.89
N ARG A 34 -9.94 4.40 -25.90
CA ARG A 34 -9.21 5.57 -26.41
C ARG A 34 -9.00 6.65 -25.37
N GLU A 35 -9.98 6.85 -24.50
CA GLU A 35 -9.93 7.91 -23.50
C GLU A 35 -8.98 7.55 -22.35
N GLN A 36 -8.04 8.44 -22.07
CA GLN A 36 -7.19 8.36 -20.88
C GLN A 36 -7.76 9.23 -19.77
N ILE A 37 -7.72 8.75 -18.53
CA ILE A 37 -8.10 9.57 -17.37
C ILE A 37 -6.99 10.53 -16.93
N ALA A 38 -5.74 10.28 -17.35
CA ALA A 38 -4.58 11.12 -17.09
C ALA A 38 -3.39 10.76 -18.00
N GLU A 39 -2.42 11.67 -18.11
CA GLU A 39 -1.25 11.57 -19.02
C GLU A 39 -0.46 10.26 -18.92
N PHE A 40 -0.25 9.73 -17.71
CA PHE A 40 0.49 8.48 -17.49
C PHE A 40 -0.40 7.27 -17.18
N VAL A 41 -1.70 7.39 -17.47
CA VAL A 41 -2.67 6.32 -17.24
C VAL A 41 -3.28 5.93 -18.58
N PRO A 42 -3.03 4.70 -19.08
CA PRO A 42 -3.63 4.26 -20.33
C PRO A 42 -5.16 4.18 -20.19
N PRO A 43 -5.90 4.08 -21.32
CA PRO A 43 -7.34 3.92 -21.27
C PRO A 43 -7.77 2.75 -20.39
N LEU A 44 -8.85 2.92 -19.63
CA LEU A 44 -9.31 1.90 -18.66
C LEU A 44 -9.68 0.59 -19.35
N PHE A 45 -10.15 0.68 -20.60
CA PHE A 45 -10.55 -0.44 -21.43
C PHE A 45 -9.55 -0.70 -22.55
N VAL A 46 -9.62 -1.92 -23.09
CA VAL A 46 -8.93 -2.36 -24.29
C VAL A 46 -9.85 -3.24 -25.10
N LYS A 47 -9.79 -3.17 -26.43
CA LYS A 47 -10.50 -4.11 -27.30
C LYS A 47 -9.76 -5.45 -27.33
N LYS A 48 -10.50 -6.53 -27.13
CA LYS A 48 -10.01 -7.87 -27.41
C LYS A 48 -9.78 -8.05 -28.91
N SER A 49 -8.68 -8.72 -29.26
CA SER A 49 -8.32 -8.97 -30.66
C SER A 49 -9.27 -9.93 -31.39
N LEU A 50 -10.02 -10.75 -30.66
CA LEU A 50 -10.84 -11.85 -31.21
C LEU A 50 -12.24 -11.41 -31.64
N ASP A 51 -12.93 -10.66 -30.78
CA ASP A 51 -14.35 -10.29 -30.93
C ASP A 51 -14.57 -8.77 -30.98
N GLY A 52 -13.52 -7.97 -30.73
CA GLY A 52 -13.60 -6.52 -30.67
C GLY A 52 -14.30 -5.99 -29.41
N GLU A 53 -14.66 -6.86 -28.45
CA GLU A 53 -15.33 -6.45 -27.22
C GLU A 53 -14.40 -5.62 -26.33
N LEU A 54 -14.96 -4.58 -25.70
CA LEU A 54 -14.26 -3.79 -24.70
C LEU A 54 -14.12 -4.57 -23.40
N CYS A 55 -12.89 -4.67 -22.92
CA CYS A 55 -12.56 -5.29 -21.66
C CYS A 55 -11.76 -4.36 -20.76
N LEU A 56 -11.99 -4.45 -19.46
CA LEU A 56 -11.16 -3.72 -18.49
C LEU A 56 -9.72 -4.22 -18.53
N ARG A 57 -8.80 -3.28 -18.44
CA ARG A 57 -7.41 -3.60 -18.11
C ARG A 57 -7.31 -3.99 -16.63
N ASN A 58 -6.36 -4.87 -16.32
CA ASN A 58 -6.16 -5.36 -14.95
C ASN A 58 -5.98 -4.22 -13.94
N PHE A 59 -5.20 -3.18 -14.27
CA PHE A 59 -5.01 -2.05 -13.36
C PHE A 59 -6.33 -1.31 -13.07
N ALA A 60 -7.20 -1.16 -14.08
CA ALA A 60 -8.50 -0.50 -13.93
C ALA A 60 -9.43 -1.35 -13.06
N LEU A 61 -9.38 -2.68 -13.23
CA LEU A 61 -10.11 -3.60 -12.36
C LEU A 61 -9.60 -3.51 -10.91
N PHE A 62 -8.29 -3.51 -10.68
CA PHE A 62 -7.74 -3.39 -9.33
C PHE A 62 -8.09 -2.06 -8.65
N MET A 63 -8.15 -0.96 -9.40
CA MET A 63 -8.43 0.38 -8.87
C MET A 63 -9.92 0.64 -8.66
N PHE A 64 -10.76 0.22 -9.61
CA PHE A 64 -12.15 0.67 -9.72
C PHE A 64 -13.14 -0.49 -9.91
N GLY A 65 -12.67 -1.73 -9.91
CA GLY A 65 -13.52 -2.90 -10.08
C GLY A 65 -14.34 -3.22 -8.83
N LYS A 66 -15.50 -3.83 -9.03
CA LYS A 66 -16.30 -4.41 -7.95
C LYS A 66 -15.49 -5.50 -7.26
N LYS A 67 -15.61 -5.57 -5.93
CA LYS A 67 -14.95 -6.60 -5.11
C LYS A 67 -15.15 -8.02 -5.64
N GLY A 68 -16.37 -8.39 -6.06
CA GLY A 68 -16.65 -9.72 -6.61
C GLY A 68 -15.88 -10.00 -7.91
N SER A 69 -15.82 -9.02 -8.81
CA SER A 69 -15.07 -9.13 -10.06
C SER A 69 -13.57 -9.23 -9.81
N ILE A 70 -13.02 -8.46 -8.86
CA ILE A 70 -11.60 -8.57 -8.48
C ILE A 70 -11.31 -9.96 -7.91
N SER A 71 -12.07 -10.42 -6.92
CA SER A 71 -11.84 -11.72 -6.27
C SER A 71 -12.01 -12.91 -7.21
N LEU A 72 -12.89 -12.81 -8.22
CA LEU A 72 -13.06 -13.84 -9.22
C LEU A 72 -11.85 -13.98 -10.15
N ASN A 73 -11.25 -12.85 -10.56
CA ASN A 73 -10.15 -12.85 -11.53
C ASN A 73 -8.77 -12.92 -10.86
N PHE A 74 -8.65 -12.44 -9.62
CA PHE A 74 -7.40 -12.34 -8.86
C PHE A 74 -7.65 -12.70 -7.38
N PRO A 75 -7.92 -13.97 -7.06
CA PRO A 75 -8.28 -14.39 -5.70
C PRO A 75 -7.19 -14.10 -4.67
N ASP A 76 -5.92 -14.06 -5.09
CA ASP A 76 -4.77 -13.81 -4.21
C ASP A 76 -4.35 -12.33 -4.11
N ALA A 77 -5.03 -11.43 -4.84
CA ALA A 77 -4.77 -9.99 -4.83
C ALA A 77 -5.48 -9.29 -3.64
N TYR A 78 -5.17 -9.75 -2.44
CA TYR A 78 -5.66 -9.18 -1.18
C TYR A 78 -4.52 -8.83 -0.23
N THR A 79 -4.85 -8.11 0.84
CA THR A 79 -3.91 -7.82 1.93
C THR A 79 -4.34 -8.57 3.17
N SER A 80 -3.45 -9.40 3.72
CA SER A 80 -3.64 -10.06 5.02
C SER A 80 -2.92 -9.25 6.08
N LEU A 81 -3.66 -8.79 7.09
CA LEU A 81 -3.08 -8.12 8.26
C LEU A 81 -3.29 -8.99 9.50
N SER A 82 -2.21 -9.29 10.21
CA SER A 82 -2.24 -10.07 11.45
C SER A 82 -1.57 -9.30 12.58
N ILE A 83 -2.20 -9.28 13.75
CA ILE A 83 -1.71 -8.59 14.95
C ILE A 83 -1.46 -9.63 16.04
N TYR A 84 -0.22 -9.67 16.52
CA TYR A 84 0.24 -10.52 17.61
C TYR A 84 0.65 -9.64 18.80
N ASP A 85 0.27 -10.06 20.01
CA ASP A 85 0.70 -9.38 21.22
C ASP A 85 2.17 -9.65 21.56
N GLY A 86 2.72 -10.76 21.06
CA GLY A 86 4.10 -11.16 21.25
C GLY A 86 5.09 -10.54 20.26
N ILE A 87 6.29 -11.14 20.20
CA ILE A 87 7.37 -10.79 19.26
C ILE A 87 7.52 -11.81 18.13
N ASP A 88 6.78 -12.91 18.21
CA ASP A 88 6.77 -14.01 17.25
C ASP A 88 5.35 -14.55 17.03
N ARG A 89 5.23 -15.58 16.20
CA ARG A 89 3.96 -16.22 15.83
C ARG A 89 3.59 -17.41 16.72
N SER A 90 4.29 -17.61 17.84
CA SER A 90 4.05 -18.74 18.75
C SER A 90 2.86 -18.53 19.68
N GLU A 91 2.36 -17.30 19.79
CA GLU A 91 1.21 -17.00 20.63
C GLU A 91 -0.07 -17.68 20.16
N SER A 92 -0.89 -18.10 21.11
CA SER A 92 -2.13 -18.87 20.87
C SER A 92 -3.24 -18.05 20.22
N THR A 93 -3.13 -16.72 20.20
CA THR A 93 -4.17 -15.81 19.70
C THR A 93 -3.57 -14.72 18.84
N ALA A 94 -4.20 -14.43 17.71
CA ALA A 94 -3.88 -13.31 16.84
C ALA A 94 -5.16 -12.74 16.23
N GLU A 95 -5.22 -11.42 16.10
CA GLU A 95 -6.27 -10.77 15.32
C GLU A 95 -5.90 -10.85 13.84
N ARG A 96 -6.84 -11.22 12.97
CA ARG A 96 -6.59 -11.37 11.53
C ARG A 96 -7.66 -10.67 10.69
N HIS A 97 -7.19 -9.83 9.78
CA HIS A 97 -8.00 -9.10 8.82
C HIS A 97 -7.63 -9.51 7.40
N LEU A 98 -8.64 -9.89 6.61
CA LEU A 98 -8.50 -10.13 5.18
C LEU A 98 -9.12 -8.96 4.41
N LEU A 99 -8.26 -8.08 3.89
CA LEU A 99 -8.66 -6.88 3.19
C LEU A 99 -8.77 -7.18 1.70
N THR A 100 -10.00 -7.19 1.20
CA THR A 100 -10.38 -7.50 -0.19
C THR A 100 -11.15 -6.33 -0.79
N GLY A 101 -11.27 -6.31 -2.12
CA GLY A 101 -11.84 -5.19 -2.87
C GLY A 101 -10.77 -4.48 -3.69
N SER A 102 -11.07 -3.26 -4.11
CA SER A 102 -10.10 -2.44 -4.83
C SER A 102 -8.85 -2.20 -3.99
N ILE A 103 -7.71 -1.98 -4.65
CA ILE A 103 -6.45 -1.70 -3.93
C ILE A 103 -6.50 -0.37 -3.16
N ILE A 104 -7.41 0.54 -3.52
CA ILE A 104 -7.70 1.77 -2.79
C ILE A 104 -8.40 1.45 -1.46
N GLU A 105 -9.44 0.62 -1.48
CA GLU A 105 -10.13 0.18 -0.27
C GLU A 105 -9.20 -0.62 0.65
N GLN A 106 -8.39 -1.51 0.07
CA GLN A 106 -7.37 -2.25 0.81
C GLN A 106 -6.37 -1.31 1.48
N ALA A 107 -5.87 -0.30 0.75
CA ALA A 107 -4.95 0.70 1.31
C ALA A 107 -5.60 1.51 2.45
N LYS A 108 -6.81 2.05 2.24
CA LYS A 108 -7.52 2.87 3.23
C LYS A 108 -7.79 2.06 4.52
N LYS A 109 -8.27 0.81 4.41
CA LYS A 109 -8.53 -0.07 5.57
C LYS A 109 -7.24 -0.51 6.27
N ALA A 110 -6.19 -0.86 5.51
CA ALA A 110 -4.91 -1.21 6.10
C ALA A 110 -4.31 -0.03 6.86
N MET A 111 -4.40 1.19 6.33
CA MET A 111 -3.95 2.39 7.03
C MET A 111 -4.74 2.67 8.30
N GLU A 112 -6.06 2.49 8.30
CA GLU A 112 -6.88 2.63 9.50
C GLU A 112 -6.39 1.69 10.62
N LEU A 113 -6.18 0.40 10.29
CA LEU A 113 -5.68 -0.60 11.23
C LEU A 113 -4.26 -0.29 11.70
N LEU A 114 -3.36 0.12 10.80
CA LEU A 114 -1.98 0.48 11.14
C LEU A 114 -1.90 1.74 12.02
N ASN A 115 -2.75 2.74 11.76
CA ASN A 115 -2.81 3.96 12.57
C ASN A 115 -3.23 3.67 14.01
N ALA A 116 -4.12 2.70 14.22
CA ALA A 116 -4.49 2.24 15.57
C ALA A 116 -3.27 1.64 16.33
N GLN A 117 -2.29 1.10 15.61
CA GLN A 117 -1.05 0.56 16.20
C GLN A 117 0.03 1.62 16.44
N ALA A 118 -0.11 2.82 15.86
CA ALA A 118 0.85 3.91 15.94
C ALA A 118 0.58 4.89 17.10
N TYR A 119 -0.03 4.41 18.18
CA TYR A 119 -0.41 5.25 19.32
C TYR A 119 0.80 5.96 19.94
N THR A 120 0.54 7.11 20.54
CA THR A 120 1.53 7.90 21.27
C THR A 120 1.42 7.59 22.75
N VAL A 121 2.56 7.28 23.38
CA VAL A 121 2.62 7.17 24.83
C VAL A 121 2.75 8.55 25.44
N PHE A 122 1.89 8.85 26.41
CA PHE A 122 1.97 10.03 27.25
C PHE A 122 2.54 9.66 28.62
N ASP A 123 3.77 10.10 28.90
CA ASP A 123 4.36 9.99 30.23
C ASP A 123 4.27 11.35 30.94
N LYS A 124 3.28 11.50 31.80
CA LYS A 124 3.05 12.75 32.57
C LYS A 124 4.13 13.01 33.63
N THR A 125 5.03 12.06 33.86
CA THR A 125 6.08 12.15 34.90
C THR A 125 7.46 12.46 34.33
N SER A 126 7.62 12.29 33.01
CA SER A 126 8.88 12.53 32.30
C SER A 126 8.85 13.87 31.57
N VAL A 127 9.95 14.62 31.65
CA VAL A 127 10.18 15.85 30.85
C VAL A 127 10.47 15.55 29.37
N LYS A 128 10.65 14.28 29.00
CA LYS A 128 10.86 13.88 27.59
C LYS A 128 9.56 14.03 26.79
N PRO A 129 9.64 14.53 25.53
CA PRO A 129 8.47 14.66 24.67
C PRO A 129 7.78 13.30 24.45
N ASN A 130 6.48 13.36 24.18
CA ASN A 130 5.69 12.17 23.83
C ASN A 130 6.28 11.55 22.56
N GLN A 131 6.39 10.23 22.52
CA GLN A 131 7.00 9.51 21.41
C GLN A 131 5.95 8.61 20.74
N VAL A 132 5.80 8.76 19.43
CA VAL A 132 4.96 7.89 18.61
C VAL A 132 5.55 6.48 18.60
N LYS A 133 4.72 5.44 18.53
CA LYS A 133 5.23 4.06 18.37
C LYS A 133 5.85 3.86 17.00
N TYR A 134 5.21 4.45 15.99
CA TYR A 134 5.60 4.44 14.59
C TYR A 134 5.21 5.79 13.96
N PRO A 135 6.05 6.40 13.13
CA PRO A 135 5.65 7.57 12.34
C PRO A 135 4.57 7.17 11.32
N ILE A 136 3.41 7.84 11.35
CA ILE A 136 2.30 7.57 10.41
C ILE A 136 2.77 7.68 8.96
N ARG A 137 3.66 8.63 8.68
CA ARG A 137 4.22 8.84 7.35
C ARG A 137 5.06 7.65 6.87
N ALA A 138 5.85 7.03 7.76
CA ALA A 138 6.63 5.83 7.43
C ALA A 138 5.71 4.64 7.13
N LEU A 139 4.66 4.45 7.92
CA LEU A 139 3.66 3.39 7.71
C LEU A 139 2.94 3.54 6.37
N GLN A 140 2.46 4.76 6.09
CA GLN A 140 1.78 5.08 4.83
C GLN A 140 2.68 4.76 3.63
N GLU A 141 3.93 5.23 3.67
CA GLU A 141 4.85 5.06 2.56
C GLU A 141 5.26 3.59 2.38
N ALA A 142 5.47 2.84 3.47
CA ALA A 142 5.77 1.41 3.39
C ALA A 142 4.60 0.60 2.83
N LEU A 143 3.36 0.90 3.25
CA LEU A 143 2.16 0.24 2.73
C LEU A 143 1.94 0.54 1.25
N ILE A 144 2.02 1.81 0.84
CA ILE A 144 1.79 2.16 -0.55
C ILE A 144 2.89 1.58 -1.45
N ASN A 145 4.14 1.55 -0.99
CA ASN A 145 5.20 0.88 -1.73
C ASN A 145 4.92 -0.60 -1.93
N ALA A 146 4.39 -1.30 -0.92
CA ALA A 146 3.97 -2.70 -1.07
C ALA A 146 2.86 -2.86 -2.11
N ILE A 147 1.85 -1.98 -2.14
CA ILE A 147 0.74 -2.05 -3.10
C ILE A 147 1.17 -1.72 -4.52
N VAL A 148 1.92 -0.63 -4.69
CA VAL A 148 2.36 -0.10 -5.99
C VAL A 148 3.44 -0.97 -6.62
N HIS A 149 4.32 -1.56 -5.83
CA HIS A 149 5.41 -2.40 -6.33
C HIS A 149 5.11 -3.90 -6.23
N ARG A 150 3.93 -4.32 -5.75
CA ARG A 150 3.51 -5.73 -5.80
C ARG A 150 3.61 -6.26 -7.22
N ASP A 151 4.16 -7.46 -7.34
CA ASP A 151 4.00 -8.28 -8.52
C ASP A 151 2.64 -8.97 -8.48
N TYR A 152 1.71 -8.50 -9.32
CA TYR A 152 0.34 -9.01 -9.33
C TYR A 152 0.20 -10.35 -10.07
N GLU A 153 1.28 -10.85 -10.69
CA GLU A 153 1.31 -12.17 -11.31
C GLU A 153 1.65 -13.28 -10.30
N ILE A 154 2.24 -12.94 -9.16
CA ILE A 154 2.53 -13.88 -8.09
C ILE A 154 1.24 -14.11 -7.26
N PRO A 155 0.78 -15.37 -7.09
CA PRO A 155 -0.45 -15.72 -6.39
C PRO A 155 -0.26 -15.69 -4.86
N ASP A 156 0.20 -14.55 -4.34
CA ASP A 156 0.47 -14.36 -2.91
C ASP A 156 -0.03 -12.99 -2.46
N PRO A 157 -0.64 -12.86 -1.28
CA PRO A 157 -1.14 -11.58 -0.79
C PRO A 157 0.00 -10.70 -0.27
N ILE A 158 -0.27 -9.40 -0.12
CA ILE A 158 0.55 -8.56 0.75
C ILE A 158 0.30 -9.03 2.19
N ARG A 159 1.37 -9.28 2.94
CA ARG A 159 1.29 -9.73 4.32
C ARG A 159 1.81 -8.63 5.23
N ILE A 160 0.92 -8.10 6.07
CA ILE A 160 1.24 -7.15 7.12
C ILE A 160 1.21 -7.93 8.44
N THR A 161 2.33 -7.99 9.14
CA THR A 161 2.42 -8.62 10.45
C THR A 161 2.81 -7.58 11.48
N VAL A 162 1.92 -7.32 12.43
CA VAL A 162 2.16 -6.44 13.56
C VAL A 162 2.57 -7.31 14.74
N PHE A 163 3.77 -7.07 15.25
CA PHE A 163 4.24 -7.58 16.53
C PHE A 163 4.24 -6.43 17.55
N SER A 164 4.40 -6.79 18.82
CA SER A 164 4.57 -5.79 19.88
C SER A 164 5.74 -4.82 19.63
N ASP A 165 6.78 -5.30 18.94
CA ASP A 165 8.08 -4.64 18.85
C ASP A 165 8.47 -4.17 17.44
N ARG A 166 7.69 -4.52 16.41
CA ARG A 166 7.88 -4.12 15.01
C ARG A 166 6.62 -4.36 14.16
N ILE A 167 6.59 -3.74 12.99
CA ILE A 167 5.64 -4.04 11.92
C ILE A 167 6.42 -4.52 10.70
N GLU A 168 5.99 -5.63 10.11
CA GLU A 168 6.55 -6.20 8.88
C GLU A 168 5.52 -6.08 7.75
N ILE A 169 5.90 -5.46 6.64
CA ILE A 169 5.08 -5.35 5.42
C ILE A 169 5.81 -6.09 4.30
N LYS A 170 5.37 -7.32 4.01
CA LYS A 170 5.92 -8.20 2.98
C LYS A 170 5.08 -8.10 1.71
N SER A 171 5.72 -7.65 0.62
CA SER A 171 5.13 -7.54 -0.71
C SER A 171 5.63 -8.67 -1.61
N PRO A 172 4.75 -9.31 -2.40
CA PRO A 172 5.15 -10.22 -3.47
C PRO A 172 5.95 -9.50 -4.55
N GLY A 173 6.96 -10.20 -5.08
CA GLY A 173 7.84 -9.75 -6.14
C GLY A 173 9.21 -9.33 -5.63
N SER A 174 10.24 -9.59 -6.43
CA SER A 174 11.59 -9.10 -6.19
C SER A 174 11.70 -7.58 -6.33
N LEU A 175 12.85 -7.04 -5.93
CA LEU A 175 13.23 -5.68 -6.29
C LEU A 175 13.24 -5.52 -7.83
N HIS A 176 12.70 -4.41 -8.33
CA HIS A 176 12.63 -4.18 -9.78
C HIS A 176 14.04 -4.26 -10.42
N TRP A 177 14.17 -4.97 -11.56
CA TRP A 177 15.46 -5.30 -12.19
C TRP A 177 16.38 -4.10 -12.45
N GLY A 178 15.80 -2.93 -12.72
CA GLY A 178 16.53 -1.67 -12.90
C GLY A 178 16.92 -0.92 -11.62
N VAL A 179 16.74 -1.51 -10.45
CA VAL A 179 17.04 -0.90 -9.14
C VAL A 179 18.25 -1.60 -8.52
N ASP A 180 19.28 -0.82 -8.24
CA ASP A 180 20.46 -1.29 -7.53
C ASP A 180 20.16 -1.52 -6.04
N LYS A 181 20.46 -2.72 -5.55
CA LYS A 181 20.16 -3.14 -4.17
C LYS A 181 20.89 -2.30 -3.13
N GLU A 182 22.18 -2.00 -3.34
CA GLU A 182 22.98 -1.24 -2.38
C GLU A 182 22.49 0.21 -2.29
N LYS A 183 22.22 0.83 -3.44
CA LYS A 183 21.63 2.17 -3.51
C LYS A 183 20.22 2.18 -2.91
N PHE A 184 19.43 1.14 -3.11
CA PHE A 184 18.10 1.02 -2.51
C PHE A 184 18.18 1.03 -0.99
N LEU A 185 19.04 0.17 -0.41
CA LEU A 185 19.26 0.10 1.03
C LEU A 185 19.79 1.42 1.61
N ALA A 186 20.58 2.16 0.83
CA ALA A 186 21.07 3.48 1.21
C ALA A 186 20.05 4.63 1.00
N GLY A 187 18.84 4.35 0.47
CA GLY A 187 17.87 5.38 0.13
C GLY A 187 18.31 6.30 -1.03
N LYS A 188 19.13 5.79 -1.95
CA LYS A 188 19.74 6.53 -3.07
C LYS A 188 19.42 5.92 -4.44
N ALA A 189 18.56 4.91 -4.48
CA ALA A 189 18.15 4.29 -5.74
C ALA A 189 17.31 5.24 -6.59
N SER A 190 17.50 5.18 -7.91
CA SER A 190 16.60 5.85 -8.85
C SER A 190 15.20 5.23 -8.79
N PRO A 191 14.13 6.03 -8.83
CA PRO A 191 12.76 5.50 -8.83
C PRO A 191 12.51 4.61 -10.04
N LYS A 192 11.94 3.43 -9.80
CA LYS A 192 11.40 2.52 -10.83
C LYS A 192 10.10 1.90 -10.33
N TRP A 193 8.98 2.27 -10.94
CA TRP A 193 7.68 1.70 -10.61
C TRP A 193 7.39 0.47 -11.46
N ARG A 194 7.08 -0.64 -10.78
CA ARG A 194 6.55 -1.85 -11.45
C ARG A 194 5.18 -1.56 -12.05
N ASN A 195 4.31 -0.87 -11.29
CA ASN A 195 2.98 -0.50 -11.74
C ASN A 195 2.84 1.04 -11.83
N GLN A 196 3.19 1.62 -12.98
CA GLN A 196 3.19 3.08 -13.19
C GLN A 196 1.81 3.72 -12.98
N SER A 197 0.74 3.10 -13.47
CA SER A 197 -0.63 3.61 -13.27
C SER A 197 -1.01 3.68 -11.79
N PHE A 198 -0.60 2.69 -10.98
CA PHE A 198 -0.83 2.73 -9.54
C PHE A 198 -0.04 3.85 -8.88
N ALA A 199 1.25 3.99 -9.20
CA ALA A 199 2.09 5.06 -8.67
C ALA A 199 1.47 6.45 -8.95
N TYR A 200 1.04 6.69 -10.19
CA TYR A 200 0.43 7.96 -10.58
C TYR A 200 -0.88 8.23 -9.84
N LEU A 201 -1.80 7.25 -9.82
CA LEU A 201 -3.11 7.43 -9.22
C LEU A 201 -3.05 7.54 -7.68
N PHE A 202 -2.20 6.75 -7.02
CA PHE A 202 -1.98 6.87 -5.57
C PHE A 202 -1.35 8.21 -5.18
N ASN A 203 -0.48 8.77 -6.03
CA ASN A 203 0.03 10.13 -5.84
C ASN A 203 -1.11 11.17 -5.95
N LYS A 204 -1.98 11.06 -6.96
CA LYS A 204 -3.14 11.95 -7.13
C LYS A 204 -4.16 11.85 -5.99
N LEU A 205 -4.34 10.66 -5.42
CA LEU A 205 -5.16 10.43 -4.22
C LEU A 205 -4.48 10.89 -2.91
N GLN A 206 -3.28 11.48 -2.99
CA GLN A 206 -2.48 11.90 -1.81
C GLN A 206 -2.16 10.74 -0.85
N LEU A 207 -2.25 9.50 -1.33
CA LEU A 207 -1.87 8.31 -0.60
C LEU A 207 -0.36 8.05 -0.68
N ALA A 208 0.34 8.60 -1.68
CA ALA A 208 1.80 8.52 -1.86
C ALA A 208 2.43 9.92 -1.97
N GLN A 209 3.74 10.07 -1.66
CA GLN A 209 4.49 11.27 -2.06
C GLN A 209 4.88 11.27 -3.54
N SER A 210 5.41 12.40 -4.01
CA SER A 210 6.00 12.58 -5.33
C SER A 210 7.22 11.68 -5.57
N GLU A 211 7.59 11.54 -6.84
CA GLU A 211 8.53 10.54 -7.37
C GLU A 211 9.83 10.35 -6.57
N GLY A 212 10.21 9.08 -6.32
CA GLY A 212 11.54 8.70 -5.82
C GLY A 212 11.83 9.01 -4.35
N GLN A 213 10.85 9.52 -3.60
CA GLN A 213 11.06 9.89 -2.20
C GLN A 213 10.60 8.83 -1.20
N GLY A 214 10.05 7.68 -1.64
CA GLY A 214 9.44 6.72 -0.72
C GLY A 214 10.39 6.16 0.33
N ILE A 215 11.41 5.41 -0.10
CA ILE A 215 12.44 4.87 0.82
C ILE A 215 13.16 5.98 1.61
N PRO A 216 13.63 7.09 0.99
CA PRO A 216 14.16 8.23 1.74
C PRO A 216 13.23 8.78 2.81
N THR A 217 11.92 8.86 2.53
CA THR A 217 10.91 9.36 3.47
C THR A 217 10.75 8.42 4.66
N ILE A 218 10.71 7.10 4.43
CA ILE A 218 10.65 6.12 5.53
C ILE A 218 11.89 6.29 6.42
N ILE A 219 13.10 6.32 5.83
CA ILE A 219 14.35 6.48 6.60
C ILE A 219 14.37 7.81 7.37
N ARG A 220 14.01 8.91 6.72
CA ARG A 220 14.01 10.25 7.32
C ARG A 220 13.02 10.34 8.49
N THR A 221 11.77 9.92 8.28
CA THR A 221 10.70 10.05 9.28
C THR A 221 10.90 9.13 10.48
N MET A 222 11.44 7.93 10.28
CA MET A 222 11.86 7.06 11.39
C MET A 222 12.96 7.72 12.22
N LYS A 223 13.93 8.37 11.58
CA LYS A 223 15.02 9.07 12.26
C LYS A 223 14.54 10.33 12.99
N GLU A 224 13.64 11.11 12.41
CA GLU A 224 13.09 12.34 13.01
C GLU A 224 12.31 12.05 14.31
N GLU A 225 11.68 10.88 14.41
CA GLU A 225 10.93 10.43 15.59
C GLU A 225 11.76 9.48 16.49
N ASP A 226 13.09 9.51 16.40
CA ASP A 226 14.02 8.68 17.19
C ASP A 226 13.73 7.16 17.16
N CYS A 227 13.01 6.68 16.13
CA CYS A 227 12.74 5.27 15.93
C CYS A 227 13.98 4.56 15.36
N PRO A 228 14.15 3.25 15.61
CA PRO A 228 15.23 2.50 14.98
C PRO A 228 15.06 2.50 13.46
N ALA A 229 16.18 2.48 12.73
CA ALA A 229 16.14 2.53 11.27
C ALA A 229 15.29 1.39 10.68
N PRO A 230 14.57 1.63 9.58
CA PRO A 230 13.84 0.57 8.88
C PRO A 230 14.82 -0.48 8.34
N ILE A 231 14.39 -1.74 8.33
CA ILE A 231 15.13 -2.86 7.74
C ILE A 231 14.40 -3.29 6.47
N PHE A 232 15.15 -3.53 5.40
CA PHE A 232 14.60 -4.03 4.14
C PHE A 232 15.21 -5.38 3.83
N GLU A 233 14.37 -6.42 3.85
CA GLU A 233 14.76 -7.76 3.43
C GLU A 233 14.33 -7.97 1.98
N ILE A 234 15.30 -8.32 1.13
CA ILE A 234 15.08 -8.50 -0.31
C ILE A 234 15.38 -9.95 -0.63
N GLU A 235 14.33 -10.70 -0.93
CA GLU A 235 14.35 -12.10 -1.33
C GLU A 235 14.11 -12.22 -2.85
N THR A 236 14.19 -13.45 -3.37
CA THR A 236 13.97 -13.74 -4.80
C THR A 236 12.55 -13.42 -5.27
N GLU A 237 11.56 -13.58 -4.40
CA GLU A 237 10.14 -13.41 -4.75
C GLU A 237 9.40 -12.46 -3.82
N SER A 238 10.14 -11.73 -2.97
CA SER A 238 9.52 -10.78 -2.06
C SER A 238 10.44 -9.65 -1.62
N VAL A 239 9.82 -8.56 -1.20
CA VAL A 239 10.48 -7.47 -0.47
C VAL A 239 9.71 -7.24 0.81
N THR A 240 10.40 -7.26 1.95
CA THR A 240 9.83 -6.97 3.27
C THR A 240 10.39 -5.66 3.81
N CYS A 241 9.51 -4.72 4.13
CA CYS A 241 9.86 -3.54 4.92
C CYS A 241 9.51 -3.79 6.38
N ILE A 242 10.51 -3.73 7.25
CA ILE A 242 10.36 -3.93 8.69
C ILE A 242 10.60 -2.59 9.37
N LEU A 243 9.60 -2.16 10.14
CA LEU A 243 9.62 -0.93 10.94
C LEU A 243 9.68 -1.32 12.41
N PRO A 244 10.83 -1.20 13.07
CA PRO A 244 10.92 -1.46 14.51
C PRO A 244 10.16 -0.40 15.32
N ALA A 245 9.49 -0.82 16.38
CA ALA A 245 8.80 0.09 17.29
C ALA A 245 9.80 0.99 18.02
N HIS A 246 9.38 2.23 18.31
CA HIS A 246 10.17 3.11 19.15
C HIS A 246 10.46 2.44 20.53
N PRO A 247 11.72 2.37 21.00
CA PRO A 247 12.12 1.57 22.16
C PRO A 247 11.36 1.88 23.46
N ARG A 248 10.88 3.12 23.62
CA ARG A 248 10.06 3.52 24.79
C ARG A 248 8.78 2.70 24.94
N HIS A 249 8.24 2.15 23.84
CA HIS A 249 7.04 1.34 23.88
C HIS A 249 7.28 -0.10 24.35
N ARG A 250 8.55 -0.56 24.39
CA ARG A 250 8.91 -1.85 25.02
C ARG A 250 8.96 -1.76 26.55
N ILE A 251 9.45 -0.63 27.08
CA ILE A 251 9.69 -0.43 28.51
C ILE A 251 8.38 -0.40 29.32
N ILE A 252 7.31 0.12 28.72
CA ILE A 252 6.05 0.36 29.42
C ILE A 252 5.24 -0.93 29.61
N ARG A 253 5.25 -1.86 28.63
CA ARG A 253 4.59 -3.15 28.81
C ARG A 253 5.15 -3.94 30.00
N LEU A 254 6.47 -3.89 30.23
CA LEU A 254 7.13 -4.53 31.37
C LEU A 254 6.88 -3.83 32.73
N SER A 255 6.39 -2.59 32.72
CA SER A 255 6.11 -1.82 33.95
C SER A 255 4.68 -2.03 34.47
N TYR A 256 3.82 -2.61 33.65
CA TYR A 256 2.39 -2.85 33.93
C TYR A 256 1.99 -4.34 33.80
N SER A 257 2.96 -5.24 33.60
CA SER A 257 2.83 -6.71 33.65
C SER A 257 3.49 -7.25 34.92
#